data_AF-A0A6L2PW20-F1
#
_entry.id   AF-A0A6L2PW20-F1
#
_cell.length_a   1.000
_cell.length_b   1.000
_cell.length_c   1.000
_cell.angle_alpha   90.00
_cell.angle_beta   90.00
_cell.angle_gamma   90.00
#
_symmetry.space_group_name_H-M   'P 1'
#
loop_
_entity.id
_entity.type
_entity.pdbx_description
1 polymer ?
#
loop_
_entity_poly.entity_id
_entity_poly.type
_entity_poly.pdbx_seq_one_letter_code
_entity_poly.pdbx_strand_id
1 'polypeptide(L)'
;MAPLQNKPRSSHNILYVFYDFETTQDTRYTQTATRHVPNLVCRQQFCAQCENQSDATVDCVRCAVRKHSFWEDPVADMLTYLCEPRPWADTVVARAHNAEAFELHFILNTAIFPKWQPKLITNGVKIMCMKVELITFLDSLNYLPFPLRKLPDEFGLMSRKSWYPHYFNTPENLNYVLAIPDVSYHGFDAMSHSEQEEFCAWYEGQKGSIFDNR
;
A
#
# COMPACT_ATOMS: atom_id res chain seq x y z
N MET A 1 15.89 -34.41 14.68
CA MET A 1 15.67 -33.38 13.63
C MET A 1 17.01 -32.72 13.37
N ALA A 2 17.46 -32.66 12.11
CA ALA A 2 18.64 -31.86 11.79
C ALA A 2 18.32 -30.37 12.04
N PRO A 3 19.24 -29.58 12.60
CA PRO A 3 19.04 -28.14 12.69
C PRO A 3 18.79 -27.58 11.29
N LEU A 4 17.81 -26.70 11.17
CA LEU A 4 17.58 -25.92 9.95
C LEU A 4 18.91 -25.24 9.60
N GLN A 5 19.50 -25.59 8.46
CA GLN A 5 20.69 -24.91 8.00
C GLN A 5 20.29 -23.47 7.68
N ASN A 6 20.77 -22.54 8.49
CA ASN A 6 20.49 -21.11 8.39
C ASN A 6 21.33 -20.49 7.26
N LYS A 7 21.27 -21.06 6.06
CA LYS A 7 21.74 -20.36 4.86
C LYS A 7 20.59 -19.44 4.45
N PRO A 8 20.73 -18.11 4.56
CA PRO A 8 19.70 -17.21 4.06
C PRO A 8 19.44 -17.56 2.60
N ARG A 9 18.17 -17.74 2.23
CA ARG A 9 17.81 -17.86 0.81
C ARG A 9 18.37 -16.62 0.12
N SER A 10 19.11 -16.82 -0.97
CA SER A 10 19.68 -15.69 -1.71
C SER A 10 18.56 -14.76 -2.17
N SER A 11 18.61 -13.49 -1.74
CA SER A 11 17.68 -12.45 -2.19
C SER A 11 17.89 -12.05 -3.67
N HIS A 12 18.90 -12.62 -4.33
CA HIS A 12 19.29 -12.25 -5.70
C HIS A 12 18.19 -12.48 -6.74
N ASN A 13 17.28 -13.43 -6.49
CA ASN A 13 16.19 -13.80 -7.42
C ASN A 13 14.81 -13.37 -6.92
N ILE A 14 14.76 -12.47 -5.93
CA ILE A 14 13.51 -12.02 -5.33
C ILE A 14 13.24 -10.57 -5.76
N LEU A 15 12.04 -10.31 -6.25
CA LEU A 15 11.49 -8.97 -6.38
C LEU A 15 10.62 -8.66 -5.15
N TYR A 16 11.01 -7.66 -4.38
CA TYR A 16 10.17 -7.11 -3.32
C TYR A 16 9.33 -5.97 -3.89
N VAL A 17 8.02 -6.01 -3.62
CA VAL A 17 7.08 -4.96 -4.00
C VAL A 17 6.36 -4.50 -2.74
N PHE A 18 6.51 -3.24 -2.39
CA PHE A 18 5.73 -2.58 -1.36
C PHE A 18 4.59 -1.84 -2.04
N TYR A 19 3.39 -1.90 -1.49
CA TYR A 19 2.24 -1.27 -2.10
C TYR A 19 1.30 -0.71 -1.05
N ASP A 20 0.48 0.25 -1.47
CA ASP A 20 -0.54 0.91 -0.67
C ASP A 20 -1.75 1.23 -1.57
N PHE A 21 -2.95 1.14 -1.01
CA PHE A 21 -4.20 1.34 -1.73
C PHE A 21 -4.90 2.58 -1.19
N GLU A 22 -5.34 3.46 -2.09
CA GLU A 22 -6.38 4.42 -1.75
C GLU A 22 -7.72 3.92 -2.27
N THR A 23 -8.77 4.24 -1.52
CA THR A 23 -10.13 3.81 -1.82
C THR A 23 -11.09 4.98 -1.69
N THR A 24 -12.09 5.02 -2.57
CA THR A 24 -13.24 5.91 -2.39
C THR A 24 -14.23 5.29 -1.41
N GLN A 25 -15.07 6.13 -0.81
CA GLN A 25 -16.11 5.73 0.16
C GLN A 25 -17.48 6.38 -0.17
N ASP A 26 -17.66 6.83 -1.41
CA ASP A 26 -18.85 7.52 -1.91
C ASP A 26 -19.99 6.55 -2.27
N THR A 27 -19.68 5.27 -2.50
CA THR A 27 -20.69 4.25 -2.79
C THR A 27 -21.38 3.76 -1.51
N ARG A 28 -22.67 4.04 -1.35
CA ARG A 28 -23.47 3.51 -0.23
C ARG A 28 -23.69 2.00 -0.35
N TYR A 29 -23.41 1.27 0.72
CA TYR A 29 -23.66 -0.18 0.82
C TYR A 29 -24.90 -0.47 1.67
N THR A 30 -25.03 0.21 2.81
CA THR A 30 -26.20 0.17 3.67
C THR A 30 -26.57 1.58 4.14
N GLN A 31 -27.61 1.70 4.97
CA GLN A 31 -27.96 2.98 5.61
C GLN A 31 -26.82 3.55 6.47
N THR A 32 -25.96 2.69 7.00
CA THR A 32 -24.88 3.08 7.94
C THR A 32 -23.47 2.83 7.41
N ALA A 33 -23.32 2.13 6.28
CA ALA A 33 -22.02 1.76 5.73
C ALA A 33 -21.87 2.17 4.28
N THR A 34 -20.65 2.59 3.94
CA THR A 34 -20.19 2.81 2.58
C THR A 34 -19.27 1.65 2.17
N ARG A 35 -19.18 1.43 0.87
CA ARG A 35 -18.30 0.45 0.26
C ARG A 35 -16.99 1.15 -0.08
N HIS A 36 -15.89 0.55 0.34
CA HIS A 36 -14.57 0.91 -0.16
C HIS A 36 -14.38 0.38 -1.59
N VAL A 37 -13.98 1.25 -2.50
CA VAL A 37 -13.65 0.91 -3.89
C VAL A 37 -12.25 1.43 -4.19
N PRO A 38 -11.27 0.56 -4.48
CA PRO A 38 -9.92 1.00 -4.85
C PRO A 38 -9.93 1.86 -6.09
N ASN A 39 -9.31 3.04 -6.01
CA ASN A 39 -9.17 3.99 -7.11
C ASN A 39 -7.72 4.41 -7.38
N LEU A 40 -6.80 4.01 -6.49
CA LEU A 40 -5.37 4.18 -6.68
C LEU A 40 -4.63 3.05 -5.98
N VAL A 41 -3.66 2.48 -6.69
CA VAL A 41 -2.67 1.57 -6.10
C VAL A 41 -1.28 2.12 -6.39
N CYS A 42 -0.58 2.51 -5.33
CA CYS A 42 0.81 2.92 -5.40
C CYS A 42 1.71 1.72 -5.12
N ARG A 43 2.73 1.51 -5.95
CA ARG A 43 3.77 0.51 -5.69
C ARG A 43 5.16 1.10 -5.71
N GLN A 44 6.02 0.55 -4.86
CA GLN A 44 7.45 0.74 -4.88
C GLN A 44 8.16 -0.61 -4.85
N GLN A 45 9.21 -0.80 -5.63
CA GLN A 45 9.85 -2.10 -5.77
C GLN A 45 11.37 -2.09 -5.69
N PHE A 46 11.91 -3.25 -5.27
CA PHE A 46 13.32 -3.43 -4.95
C PHE A 46 13.77 -4.85 -5.30
N CYS A 47 15.00 -4.98 -5.81
CA CYS A 47 15.74 -6.23 -5.86
C CYS A 47 17.07 -6.06 -5.09
N ALA A 48 17.89 -7.11 -5.02
CA ALA A 48 19.20 -7.06 -4.35
C ALA A 48 20.13 -5.93 -4.86
N GLN A 49 20.04 -5.53 -6.14
CA GLN A 49 20.84 -4.41 -6.66
C GLN A 49 20.37 -3.05 -6.16
N CYS A 50 19.08 -2.91 -5.83
CA CYS A 50 18.49 -1.68 -5.32
C CYS A 50 18.96 -1.35 -3.90
N GLU A 51 19.50 -2.32 -3.15
CA GLU A 51 20.02 -2.10 -1.79
C GLU A 51 21.13 -1.05 -1.78
N ASN A 52 21.89 -0.94 -2.87
CA ASN A 52 22.98 0.03 -3.01
C ASN A 52 22.52 1.38 -3.61
N GLN A 53 21.22 1.56 -3.85
CA GLN A 53 20.65 2.78 -4.42
C GLN A 53 19.52 3.31 -3.54
N SER A 54 19.87 4.28 -2.70
CA SER A 54 18.96 4.95 -1.76
C SER A 54 17.87 5.76 -2.47
N ASP A 55 18.16 6.31 -3.65
CA ASP A 55 17.17 7.04 -4.43
C ASP A 55 16.25 6.09 -5.20
N ALA A 56 15.01 5.97 -4.73
CA ALA A 56 13.99 5.14 -5.33
C ALA A 56 13.37 5.72 -6.61
N THR A 57 13.77 6.91 -7.05
CA THR A 57 13.39 7.49 -8.35
C THR A 57 14.31 7.02 -9.48
N VAL A 58 15.52 6.55 -9.15
CA VAL A 58 16.48 6.04 -10.12
C VAL A 58 16.09 4.64 -10.57
N ASP A 59 15.92 4.47 -11.88
CA ASP A 59 15.61 3.19 -12.49
C ASP A 59 16.69 2.14 -12.18
N CYS A 60 16.23 0.89 -12.00
CA CYS A 60 17.11 -0.25 -11.77
C CYS A 60 17.24 -1.08 -13.06
N VAL A 61 18.45 -1.56 -13.35
CA VAL A 61 18.72 -2.44 -14.51
C VAL A 61 17.84 -3.71 -14.49
N ARG A 62 17.48 -4.22 -13.31
CA ARG A 62 16.63 -5.41 -13.14
C ARG A 62 15.15 -5.08 -12.99
N CYS A 63 14.82 -4.12 -12.13
CA CYS A 63 13.44 -3.80 -11.80
C CYS A 63 12.80 -2.83 -12.80
N ALA A 64 13.60 -2.15 -13.63
CA ALA A 64 13.21 -0.93 -14.34
C ALA A 64 12.70 0.13 -13.35
N VAL A 65 11.57 0.77 -13.68
CA VAL A 65 10.95 1.83 -12.90
C VAL A 65 10.57 1.32 -11.51
N ARG A 66 11.09 1.99 -10.48
CA ARG A 66 10.96 1.54 -9.07
C ARG A 66 9.72 2.05 -8.36
N LYS A 67 9.04 3.07 -8.87
CA LYS A 67 7.80 3.64 -8.34
C LYS A 67 6.77 3.76 -9.44
N HIS A 68 5.55 3.32 -9.19
CA HIS A 68 4.46 3.42 -10.17
C HIS A 68 3.12 3.45 -9.47
N SER A 69 2.16 4.14 -10.08
CA SER A 69 0.80 4.28 -9.57
C SER A 69 -0.20 3.85 -10.63
N PHE A 70 -1.16 3.02 -10.25
CA PHE A 70 -2.26 2.54 -11.09
C PHE A 70 -3.55 3.25 -10.68
N TRP A 71 -4.42 3.60 -11.63
CA TRP A 71 -5.60 4.45 -11.40
C TRP A 71 -6.93 3.86 -11.88
N GLU A 72 -6.98 3.31 -13.10
CA GLU A 72 -8.24 2.94 -13.75
C GLU A 72 -8.83 1.62 -13.23
N ASP A 73 -8.11 0.51 -13.38
CA ASP A 73 -8.42 -0.77 -12.71
C ASP A 73 -7.22 -1.16 -11.83
N PRO A 74 -6.99 -0.40 -10.74
CA PRO A 74 -5.67 -0.34 -10.13
C PRO A 74 -5.25 -1.65 -9.47
N VAL A 75 -6.23 -2.46 -9.03
CA VAL A 75 -5.97 -3.79 -8.47
C VAL A 75 -5.63 -4.80 -9.57
N ALA A 76 -6.40 -4.83 -10.66
CA ALA A 76 -6.14 -5.76 -11.76
C ALA A 76 -4.85 -5.41 -12.52
N ASP A 77 -4.57 -4.13 -12.72
CA ASP A 77 -3.35 -3.64 -13.35
C ASP A 77 -2.12 -4.00 -12.51
N MET A 78 -2.18 -3.80 -11.18
CA MET A 78 -1.12 -4.25 -10.28
C MET A 78 -0.94 -5.77 -10.36
N LEU A 79 -2.01 -6.56 -10.31
CA LEU A 79 -1.92 -8.02 -10.39
C LEU A 79 -1.32 -8.49 -11.72
N THR A 80 -1.74 -7.88 -12.83
CA THR A 80 -1.19 -8.13 -14.16
C THR A 80 0.31 -7.88 -14.17
N TYR A 81 0.74 -6.72 -13.64
CA TYR A 81 2.16 -6.38 -13.51
C TYR A 81 2.94 -7.39 -12.64
N LEU A 82 2.39 -7.81 -11.50
CA LEU A 82 3.06 -8.76 -10.62
C LEU A 82 3.22 -10.15 -11.27
N CYS A 83 2.29 -10.53 -12.16
CA CYS A 83 2.36 -11.78 -12.92
C CYS A 83 3.32 -11.75 -14.10
N GLU A 84 3.84 -10.59 -14.50
CA GLU A 84 4.79 -10.49 -15.61
C GLU A 84 6.03 -11.39 -15.38
N PRO A 85 6.36 -12.28 -16.32
CA PRO A 85 7.55 -13.11 -16.23
C PRO A 85 8.82 -12.25 -16.19
N ARG A 86 9.70 -12.52 -15.22
CA ARG A 86 10.98 -11.83 -15.09
C ARG A 86 12.09 -12.87 -15.08
N PRO A 87 12.98 -12.93 -16.09
CA PRO A 87 14.00 -13.97 -16.19
C PRO A 87 14.95 -14.06 -14.98
N TRP A 88 15.11 -12.95 -14.25
CA TRP A 88 15.97 -12.88 -13.07
C TRP A 88 15.22 -13.14 -11.75
N ALA A 89 13.88 -13.09 -11.73
CA ALA A 89 13.08 -13.23 -10.52
C ALA A 89 12.20 -14.48 -10.60
N ASP A 90 12.48 -15.45 -9.74
CA ASP A 90 11.65 -16.66 -9.59
C ASP A 90 10.58 -16.51 -8.50
N THR A 91 10.67 -15.43 -7.71
CA THR A 91 9.79 -15.15 -6.57
C THR A 91 9.48 -13.66 -6.50
N VAL A 92 8.20 -13.33 -6.27
CA VAL A 92 7.75 -11.96 -5.98
C VAL A 92 7.18 -11.94 -4.57
N VAL A 93 7.67 -11.03 -3.73
CA VAL A 93 7.15 -10.80 -2.38
C VAL A 93 6.49 -9.42 -2.35
N ALA A 94 5.16 -9.41 -2.30
CA ALA A 94 4.36 -8.21 -2.23
C ALA A 94 3.98 -7.93 -0.77
N ARG A 95 4.17 -6.70 -0.27
CA ARG A 95 3.94 -6.34 1.13
C ARG A 95 3.24 -4.99 1.26
N ALA A 96 2.16 -4.97 2.03
CA ALA A 96 1.49 -3.75 2.49
C ALA A 96 1.42 -3.72 4.02
N HIS A 97 0.96 -2.62 4.60
CA HIS A 97 0.85 -2.46 6.05
C HIS A 97 -0.60 -2.50 6.49
N ASN A 98 -0.96 -3.48 7.34
CA ASN A 98 -2.33 -3.86 7.66
C ASN A 98 -3.09 -4.51 6.49
N ALA A 99 -2.34 -5.11 5.56
CA ALA A 99 -2.84 -5.83 4.40
C ALA A 99 -3.85 -6.92 4.74
N GLU A 100 -3.67 -7.57 5.90
CA GLU A 100 -4.46 -8.72 6.33
C GLU A 100 -5.93 -8.38 6.58
N ALA A 101 -6.22 -7.13 6.90
CA ALA A 101 -7.57 -6.65 7.23
C ALA A 101 -8.17 -5.76 6.15
N PHE A 102 -7.40 -5.39 5.11
CA PHE A 102 -7.83 -4.42 4.10
C PHE A 102 -7.43 -4.86 2.68
N GLU A 103 -6.20 -4.59 2.23
CA GLU A 103 -5.78 -4.75 0.84
C GLU A 103 -5.97 -6.17 0.30
N LEU A 104 -5.67 -7.20 1.12
CA LEU A 104 -5.73 -8.59 0.67
C LEU A 104 -7.14 -9.06 0.37
N HIS A 105 -8.16 -8.41 0.92
CA HIS A 105 -9.55 -8.69 0.55
C HIS A 105 -9.86 -8.26 -0.89
N PHE A 106 -9.38 -7.08 -1.32
CA PHE A 106 -9.53 -6.63 -2.70
C PHE A 106 -8.76 -7.51 -3.66
N ILE A 107 -7.50 -7.83 -3.32
CA ILE A 107 -6.64 -8.66 -4.16
C ILE A 107 -7.22 -10.08 -4.31
N LEU A 108 -7.70 -10.69 -3.22
CA LEU A 108 -8.35 -12.00 -3.27
C LEU A 108 -9.61 -11.96 -4.16
N ASN A 109 -10.46 -10.93 -4.00
CA ASN A 109 -11.67 -10.77 -4.79
C ASN A 109 -11.35 -10.67 -6.30
N THR A 110 -10.33 -9.87 -6.67
CA THR A 110 -9.89 -9.74 -8.07
C THR A 110 -9.27 -11.04 -8.60
N ALA A 111 -8.50 -11.77 -7.79
CA ALA A 111 -7.84 -13.02 -8.18
C ALA A 111 -8.81 -14.20 -8.41
N ILE A 112 -9.99 -14.21 -7.78
CA ILE A 112 -10.97 -15.30 -7.93
C ILE A 112 -11.64 -15.27 -9.31
N PHE A 113 -11.85 -14.09 -9.92
CA PHE A 113 -12.47 -13.97 -11.25
C PHE A 113 -11.75 -14.73 -12.37
N PRO A 114 -10.41 -14.63 -12.51
CA PRO A 114 -9.65 -15.43 -13.47
C PRO A 114 -9.44 -16.90 -13.02
N LYS A 115 -10.14 -17.36 -11.97
CA LYS A 115 -10.03 -18.71 -11.40
C LYS A 115 -8.64 -19.07 -10.90
N TRP A 116 -7.89 -18.10 -10.39
CA TRP A 116 -6.64 -18.40 -9.70
C TRP A 116 -6.95 -19.28 -8.47
N GLN A 117 -5.94 -20.01 -8.00
CA GLN A 117 -6.06 -20.84 -6.80
C GLN A 117 -5.15 -20.32 -5.67
N PRO A 118 -5.49 -19.19 -5.03
CA PRO A 118 -4.70 -18.68 -3.91
C PRO A 118 -4.68 -19.65 -2.73
N LYS A 119 -3.49 -19.85 -2.17
CA LYS A 119 -3.30 -20.52 -0.88
C LYS A 119 -3.28 -19.46 0.21
N LEU A 120 -4.25 -19.54 1.12
CA LEU A 120 -4.46 -18.56 2.18
C LEU A 120 -3.97 -19.09 3.53
N ILE A 121 -3.37 -18.22 4.32
CA ILE A 121 -3.20 -18.39 5.77
C ILE A 121 -4.02 -17.28 6.42
N THR A 122 -4.98 -17.65 7.25
CA THR A 122 -5.94 -16.71 7.83
C THR A 122 -5.95 -16.75 9.36
N ASN A 123 -6.42 -15.67 9.96
CA ASN A 123 -6.80 -15.60 11.37
C ASN A 123 -8.21 -15.01 11.46
N GLY A 124 -9.21 -15.88 11.60
CA GLY A 124 -10.61 -15.48 11.41
C GLY A 124 -10.83 -14.96 9.98
N VAL A 125 -11.33 -13.72 9.86
CA VAL A 125 -11.56 -13.07 8.56
C VAL A 125 -10.28 -12.48 7.96
N LYS A 126 -9.24 -12.26 8.76
CA LYS A 126 -7.99 -11.64 8.30
C LYS A 126 -7.17 -12.59 7.45
N ILE A 127 -6.61 -12.10 6.35
CA ILE A 127 -5.75 -12.85 5.44
C ILE A 127 -4.28 -12.55 5.77
N MET A 128 -3.68 -13.29 6.68
CA MET A 128 -2.30 -13.06 7.15
C MET A 128 -1.26 -13.19 6.03
N CYS A 129 -1.50 -14.13 5.10
CA CYS A 129 -0.66 -14.38 3.94
C CYS A 129 -1.50 -14.99 2.82
N MET A 130 -1.24 -14.56 1.59
CA MET A 130 -1.83 -15.14 0.38
C MET A 130 -0.72 -15.49 -0.61
N LYS A 131 -0.73 -16.71 -1.13
CA LYS A 131 0.21 -17.16 -2.16
C LYS A 131 -0.51 -17.54 -3.43
N VAL A 132 -0.07 -16.99 -4.55
CA VAL A 132 -0.54 -17.35 -5.89
C VAL A 132 0.66 -17.52 -6.80
N GLU A 133 0.86 -18.72 -7.33
CA GLU A 133 2.03 -19.06 -8.14
C GLU A 133 3.35 -18.64 -7.47
N LEU A 134 4.12 -17.75 -8.10
CA LEU A 134 5.40 -17.20 -7.62
C LEU A 134 5.24 -15.99 -6.68
N ILE A 135 4.01 -15.48 -6.51
CA ILE A 135 3.71 -14.27 -5.74
C ILE A 135 3.30 -14.66 -4.33
N THR A 136 3.98 -14.07 -3.34
CA THR A 136 3.60 -14.15 -1.92
C THR A 136 3.23 -12.76 -1.43
N PHE A 137 1.95 -12.56 -1.12
CA PHE A 137 1.47 -11.38 -0.44
C PHE A 137 1.57 -11.54 1.08
N LEU A 138 2.13 -10.54 1.74
CA LEU A 138 2.36 -10.51 3.18
C LEU A 138 1.89 -9.20 3.78
N ASP A 139 1.35 -9.27 4.99
CA ASP A 139 1.15 -8.10 5.82
C ASP A 139 2.41 -7.80 6.66
N SER A 140 2.89 -6.57 6.62
CA SER A 140 3.97 -6.10 7.49
C SER A 140 3.57 -5.95 8.96
N LEU A 141 2.28 -5.75 9.27
CA LEU A 141 1.77 -5.60 10.64
C LEU A 141 2.04 -6.86 11.49
N ASN A 142 2.13 -8.02 10.85
CA ASN A 142 2.53 -9.29 11.48
C ASN A 142 3.97 -9.32 12.03
N TYR A 143 4.80 -8.39 11.57
CA TYR A 143 6.20 -8.27 11.98
C TYR A 143 6.47 -6.95 12.70
N LEU A 144 5.66 -5.92 12.42
CA LEU A 144 5.75 -4.57 12.97
C LEU A 144 4.37 -4.20 13.55
N PRO A 145 4.01 -4.67 14.75
CA PRO A 145 2.64 -4.63 15.28
C PRO A 145 2.25 -3.27 15.86
N PHE A 146 2.44 -2.21 15.07
CA PHE A 146 2.14 -0.84 15.43
C PHE A 146 1.77 -0.02 14.17
N PRO A 147 1.03 1.10 14.31
CA PRO A 147 0.57 1.87 13.16
C PRO A 147 1.70 2.43 12.29
N LEU A 148 1.48 2.50 10.97
CA LEU A 148 2.41 3.05 9.97
C LEU A 148 3.02 4.40 10.38
N ARG A 149 2.25 5.29 11.01
CA ARG A 149 2.72 6.61 11.47
C ARG A 149 3.84 6.57 12.51
N LYS A 150 3.98 5.47 13.26
CA LYS A 150 5.03 5.30 14.28
C LYS A 150 6.33 4.77 13.70
N LEU A 151 6.32 4.21 12.49
CA LEU A 151 7.52 3.66 11.86
C LEU A 151 8.69 4.65 11.81
N PRO A 152 8.50 5.93 11.47
CA PRO A 152 9.61 6.86 11.49
C PRO A 152 10.30 6.96 12.85
N ASP A 153 9.54 7.08 13.93
CA ASP A 153 10.10 7.23 15.28
C ASP A 153 10.81 5.94 15.73
N GLU A 154 10.19 4.78 15.50
CA GLU A 154 10.75 3.47 15.88
C GLU A 154 12.06 3.14 15.13
N PHE A 155 12.24 3.68 13.93
CA PHE A 155 13.42 3.45 13.09
C PHE A 155 14.36 4.67 12.99
N GLY A 156 14.07 5.76 13.70
CA GLY A 156 14.86 7.00 13.65
C GLY A 156 14.88 7.66 12.25
N LEU A 157 13.81 7.50 11.47
CA LEU A 157 13.67 8.09 10.14
C LEU A 157 13.14 9.52 10.24
N MET A 158 13.63 10.40 9.35
CA MET A 158 13.22 11.81 9.31
C MET A 158 11.86 12.03 8.62
N SER A 159 11.37 11.06 7.85
CA SER A 159 10.12 11.15 7.11
C SER A 159 8.90 11.10 8.04
N ARG A 160 7.84 11.86 7.77
CA ARG A 160 6.57 11.76 8.51
C ARG A 160 5.43 11.39 7.58
N LYS A 161 4.46 10.63 8.09
CA LYS A 161 3.20 10.39 7.39
C LYS A 161 2.41 11.71 7.31
N SER A 162 1.91 12.08 6.14
CA SER A 162 1.03 13.23 5.94
C SER A 162 -0.44 12.87 6.21
N TRP A 163 -1.33 13.86 6.15
CA TRP A 163 -2.76 13.67 6.34
C TRP A 163 -3.51 13.76 5.01
N TYR A 164 -3.96 12.61 4.49
CA TYR A 164 -4.71 12.55 3.23
C TYR A 164 -6.21 12.82 3.46
N PRO A 165 -6.88 13.64 2.63
CA PRO A 165 -8.31 13.93 2.78
C PRO A 165 -9.17 12.78 2.24
N HIS A 166 -9.29 11.70 3.01
CA HIS A 166 -9.97 10.46 2.56
C HIS A 166 -11.41 10.66 2.07
N TYR A 167 -12.17 11.61 2.63
CA TYR A 167 -13.54 11.88 2.17
C TYR A 167 -13.60 12.79 0.94
N PHE A 168 -12.48 13.43 0.57
CA PHE A 168 -12.36 14.20 -0.67
C PHE A 168 -11.98 13.30 -1.85
N ASN A 169 -11.48 12.09 -1.58
CA ASN A 169 -11.12 11.08 -2.58
C ASN A 169 -12.37 10.49 -3.25
N THR A 170 -12.94 11.25 -4.19
CA THR A 170 -14.07 10.85 -5.03
C THR A 170 -13.70 10.99 -6.51
N PRO A 171 -14.41 10.31 -7.42
CA PRO A 171 -14.15 10.42 -8.86
C PRO A 171 -14.21 11.87 -9.37
N GLU A 172 -15.11 12.69 -8.83
CA GLU A 172 -15.30 14.09 -9.22
C GLU A 172 -14.10 14.98 -8.87
N ASN A 173 -13.41 14.65 -7.77
CA ASN A 173 -12.27 15.41 -7.26
C ASN A 173 -10.92 14.87 -7.73
N LEU A 174 -10.89 13.82 -8.57
CA LEU A 174 -9.64 13.15 -8.96
C LEU A 174 -8.62 14.09 -9.63
N ASN A 175 -9.09 15.02 -10.46
CA ASN A 175 -8.23 15.99 -11.16
C ASN A 175 -8.16 17.35 -10.45
N TYR A 176 -8.45 17.38 -9.15
CA TYR A 176 -8.40 18.60 -8.36
C TYR A 176 -6.95 19.03 -8.10
N VAL A 177 -6.60 20.25 -8.52
CA VAL A 177 -5.26 20.86 -8.35
C VAL A 177 -5.42 22.31 -7.89
N LEU A 178 -5.80 22.51 -6.63
CA LEU A 178 -6.08 23.83 -6.05
C LEU A 178 -5.69 23.87 -4.56
N ALA A 179 -6.46 24.54 -3.70
CA ALA A 179 -6.15 24.68 -2.28
C ALA A 179 -6.43 23.36 -1.52
N ILE A 180 -5.75 23.16 -0.38
CA ILE A 180 -6.04 22.00 0.47
C ILE A 180 -7.55 21.89 0.82
N PRO A 181 -8.16 20.68 0.73
CA PRO A 181 -9.56 20.48 1.09
C PRO A 181 -9.85 20.86 2.54
N ASP A 182 -11.10 21.20 2.81
CA ASP A 182 -11.55 21.54 4.16
C ASP A 182 -11.25 20.43 5.20
N VAL A 183 -11.04 20.83 6.46
CA VAL A 183 -10.73 19.92 7.57
C VAL A 183 -11.73 18.78 7.73
N SER A 184 -13.00 19.00 7.36
CA SER A 184 -14.04 17.96 7.37
C SER A 184 -13.73 16.77 6.48
N TYR A 185 -12.93 16.94 5.42
CA TYR A 185 -12.57 15.84 4.52
C TYR A 185 -11.47 14.91 5.05
N HIS A 186 -10.81 15.29 6.15
CA HIS A 186 -9.71 14.52 6.74
C HIS A 186 -10.15 13.57 7.86
N GLY A 187 -11.45 13.53 8.20
CA GLY A 187 -11.93 12.74 9.33
C GLY A 187 -11.48 13.25 10.69
N PHE A 188 -11.33 14.58 10.80
CA PHE A 188 -10.90 15.27 12.01
C PHE A 188 -11.67 14.84 13.28
N ASP A 189 -12.98 14.62 13.16
CA ASP A 189 -13.84 14.24 14.29
C ASP A 189 -13.55 12.83 14.84
N ALA A 190 -12.92 11.96 14.05
CA ALA A 190 -12.55 10.61 14.45
C ALA A 190 -11.14 10.52 15.09
N MET A 191 -10.38 11.62 15.04
CA MET A 191 -9.04 11.70 15.62
C MET A 191 -9.09 11.89 17.14
N SER A 192 -8.08 11.38 17.86
CA SER A 192 -7.87 11.71 19.26
C SER A 192 -7.47 13.19 19.45
N HIS A 193 -7.64 13.73 20.66
CA HIS A 193 -7.28 15.12 20.96
C HIS A 193 -5.83 15.46 20.60
N SER A 194 -4.88 14.58 20.92
CA SER A 194 -3.46 14.77 20.55
C SER A 194 -3.24 14.77 19.03
N GLU A 195 -3.97 13.93 18.29
CA GLU A 195 -3.90 13.89 16.83
C GLU A 195 -4.50 15.13 16.20
N GLN A 196 -5.59 15.66 16.78
CA GLN A 196 -6.22 16.90 16.32
C GLN A 196 -5.27 18.10 16.46
N GLU A 197 -4.51 18.19 17.56
CA GLU A 197 -3.48 19.23 17.74
C GLU A 197 -2.39 19.15 16.66
N GLU A 198 -1.84 17.95 16.42
CA GLU A 198 -0.84 17.72 15.38
C GLU A 198 -1.38 18.02 13.97
N PHE A 199 -2.62 17.60 13.69
CA PHE A 199 -3.31 17.87 12.44
C PHE A 199 -3.49 19.37 12.21
N CYS A 200 -3.99 20.11 13.20
CA CYS A 200 -4.21 21.55 13.09
C CYS A 200 -2.91 22.30 12.78
N ALA A 201 -1.82 21.95 13.45
CA ALA A 201 -0.51 22.54 13.19
C ALA A 201 -0.02 22.23 11.76
N TRP A 202 -0.20 21.00 11.29
CA TRP A 202 0.13 20.60 9.92
C TRP A 202 -0.74 21.33 8.89
N TYR A 203 -2.06 21.38 9.11
CA TYR A 203 -3.06 21.94 8.19
C TYR A 203 -2.86 23.44 7.99
N GLU A 204 -2.57 24.19 9.07
CA GLU A 204 -2.23 25.61 8.97
C GLU A 204 -1.00 25.82 8.09
N GLY A 205 0.02 24.96 8.22
CA GLY A 205 1.21 24.99 7.38
C GLY A 205 0.96 24.62 5.90
N GLN A 206 -0.17 23.98 5.58
CA GLN A 206 -0.55 23.68 4.20
C GLN A 206 -1.36 24.81 3.54
N LYS A 207 -1.85 25.79 4.31
CA LYS A 207 -2.63 26.90 3.73
C LYS A 207 -1.76 27.70 2.77
N GLY A 208 -2.23 27.80 1.53
CA GLY A 208 -1.52 28.47 0.43
C GLY A 208 -0.66 27.54 -0.42
N SER A 209 -0.48 26.28 -0.03
CA SER A 209 0.08 25.24 -0.89
C SER A 209 -0.94 24.73 -1.90
N ILE A 210 -0.45 24.26 -3.05
CA ILE A 210 -1.28 23.54 -4.02
C ILE A 210 -1.40 22.09 -3.56
N PHE A 211 -2.63 21.62 -3.43
CA PHE A 211 -2.98 20.23 -3.25
C PHE A 211 -3.34 19.62 -4.61
N ASP A 212 -2.56 18.60 -4.99
CA ASP A 212 -2.86 17.71 -6.12
C ASP A 212 -3.47 16.43 -5.54
N ASN A 213 -4.67 16.09 -5.98
CA ASN A 213 -5.36 14.88 -5.52
C ASN A 213 -4.87 13.62 -6.27
N ARG A 214 -3.98 13.77 -7.26
CA ARG A 214 -3.41 12.69 -8.07
C ARG A 214 -1.95 12.38 -7.70
#